data_AF-A0A1H3ZJ99-F1
#
_entry.id   AF-A0A1H3ZJ99-F1
#
_cell.length_a   1.000
_cell.length_b   1.000
_cell.length_c   1.000
_cell.angle_alpha   90.00
_cell.angle_beta   90.00
_cell.angle_gamma   90.00
#
_symmetry.space_group_name_H-M   'P 1'
#
loop_
_entity.id
_entity.type
_entity.pdbx_description
1 polymer ?
#
loop_
_entity_poly.entity_id
_entity_poly.type
_entity_poly.pdbx_seq_one_letter_code
_entity_poly.pdbx_strand_id
1 'polypeptide(L)'
;MEKEALALMSGDTIIFFYDLFVLCLFLFELFLYVNRKKLLLEFKENRKTGKPIPRFKRVLWKLVIYYDRHGVLTVNTILLIILLGTSLSSGAVGSGELLALACFTVSFMGIMYFTKRLFVGLDHFKDGLVGRCVDVVFYLILGHCFVSFSSFIEHPSLPLTLGGLLAALALCFLVMVRAIINPMVLVRPSRFKKKKKDALGILKGMGVLMVCVLTILYLMVFSCWSNNPGYYISTSGQPIDALDLIYYLFVAFSTIGFGDIVPVRADGLFYSRLVAITIAIASIFTTACFVGSVVAGASNSAADDMDDVSVQEAEEAEDSLEENEANTEIKEETCQSRK
;
A
#
# COMPACT_ATOMS: atom_id res chain seq x y z
N MET A 1 26.45 28.10 18.17
CA MET A 1 26.43 28.90 16.92
C MET A 1 27.22 28.23 15.79
N GLU A 2 27.55 26.94 15.88
CA GLU A 2 28.46 26.28 14.93
C GLU A 2 27.83 25.00 14.30
N LYS A 3 26.49 24.97 14.19
CA LYS A 3 25.74 23.88 13.55
C LYS A 3 25.09 24.26 12.21
N GLU A 4 25.26 25.50 11.75
CA GLU A 4 24.67 25.96 10.47
C GLU A 4 25.49 25.58 9.23
N ALA A 5 26.68 24.99 9.38
CA ALA A 5 27.63 24.86 8.27
C ALA A 5 27.64 23.49 7.56
N LEU A 6 26.66 22.60 7.78
CA LEU A 6 26.76 21.25 7.21
C LEU A 6 25.46 20.61 6.73
N ALA A 7 24.49 21.41 6.30
CA ALA A 7 23.45 20.91 5.40
C ALA A 7 24.07 20.66 4.02
N LEU A 8 24.60 19.46 3.81
CA LEU A 8 25.34 19.07 2.60
C LEU A 8 24.45 18.93 1.35
N MET A 9 23.14 18.77 1.54
CA MET A 9 22.14 18.75 0.48
C MET A 9 20.84 19.34 1.00
N SER A 10 20.28 20.31 0.27
CA SER A 10 18.95 20.85 0.54
C SER A 10 17.92 19.72 0.48
N GLY A 11 17.15 19.54 1.56
CA GLY A 11 16.11 18.51 1.64
C GLY A 11 15.08 18.61 0.52
N ASP A 12 14.82 19.81 0.03
CA ASP A 12 13.97 20.06 -1.15
C ASP A 12 14.49 19.35 -2.39
N THR A 13 15.79 19.44 -2.63
CA THR A 13 16.42 18.82 -3.79
C THR A 13 16.29 17.30 -3.72
N ILE A 14 16.50 16.73 -2.53
CA ILE A 14 16.39 15.28 -2.31
C ILE A 14 14.96 14.81 -2.53
N ILE A 15 13.96 15.44 -1.88
CA ILE A 15 12.55 15.06 -2.05
C ILE A 15 12.09 15.27 -3.48
N PHE A 16 12.44 16.39 -4.11
CA PHE A 16 12.04 16.64 -5.48
C PHE A 16 12.56 15.57 -6.44
N PHE A 17 13.84 15.22 -6.35
CA PHE A 17 14.41 14.15 -7.16
C PHE A 17 13.82 12.78 -6.82
N TYR A 18 13.52 12.54 -5.54
CA TYR A 18 12.86 11.31 -5.09
C TYR A 18 11.46 11.18 -5.72
N ASP A 19 10.62 12.18 -5.57
CA ASP A 19 9.24 12.19 -6.06
C ASP A 19 9.21 12.11 -7.59
N LEU A 20 10.10 12.87 -8.27
CA LEU A 20 10.25 12.80 -9.72
C LEU A 20 10.67 11.39 -10.16
N PHE A 21 11.61 10.77 -9.45
CA PHE A 21 12.06 9.42 -9.74
C PHE A 21 10.95 8.38 -9.54
N VAL A 22 10.21 8.47 -8.43
CA VAL A 22 9.05 7.60 -8.17
C VAL A 22 7.97 7.81 -9.24
N LEU A 23 7.71 9.04 -9.67
CA LEU A 23 6.79 9.34 -10.76
C LEU A 23 7.27 8.74 -12.09
N CYS A 24 8.54 8.91 -12.44
CA CYS A 24 9.12 8.32 -13.65
C CYS A 24 9.04 6.78 -13.61
N LEU A 25 9.29 6.17 -12.46
CA LEU A 25 9.12 4.73 -12.26
C LEU A 25 7.67 4.30 -12.43
N PHE A 26 6.72 5.04 -11.85
CA PHE A 26 5.30 4.76 -12.00
C PHE A 26 4.86 4.86 -13.47
N LEU A 27 5.28 5.91 -14.19
CA LEU A 27 4.98 6.07 -15.61
C LEU A 27 5.60 4.94 -16.44
N PHE A 28 6.83 4.53 -16.11
CA PHE A 28 7.50 3.41 -16.74
C PHE A 28 6.77 2.09 -16.47
N GLU A 29 6.35 1.85 -15.22
CA GLU A 29 5.54 0.70 -14.85
C GLU A 29 4.21 0.70 -15.59
N LEU A 30 3.51 1.82 -15.65
CA LEU A 30 2.25 1.95 -16.36
C LEU A 30 2.43 1.66 -17.85
N PHE A 31 3.50 2.19 -18.45
CA PHE A 31 3.90 1.88 -19.81
C PHE A 31 4.12 0.37 -20.01
N LEU A 32 4.85 -0.29 -19.10
CA LEU A 32 5.06 -1.74 -19.15
C LEU A 32 3.76 -2.51 -18.98
N TYR A 33 2.86 -2.05 -18.11
CA TYR A 33 1.56 -2.67 -17.85
C TYR A 33 0.68 -2.63 -19.10
N VAL A 34 0.52 -1.45 -19.70
CA VAL A 34 -0.27 -1.25 -20.93
C VAL A 34 0.28 -2.09 -22.08
N ASN A 35 1.61 -2.14 -22.24
CA ASN A 35 2.24 -2.86 -23.35
C ASN A 35 2.44 -4.36 -23.09
N ARG A 36 2.20 -4.86 -21.86
CA ARG A 36 2.50 -6.25 -21.46
C ARG A 36 1.86 -7.28 -22.39
N LYS A 37 0.55 -7.16 -22.64
CA LYS A 37 -0.19 -8.13 -23.48
C LYS A 37 0.35 -8.13 -24.92
N LYS A 38 0.59 -6.94 -25.48
CA LYS A 38 1.14 -6.76 -26.83
C LYS A 38 2.53 -7.38 -26.94
N LEU A 39 3.42 -7.10 -25.98
CA LEU A 39 4.77 -7.66 -25.94
C LEU A 39 4.75 -9.19 -25.80
N LEU A 40 3.83 -9.74 -25.00
CA LEU A 40 3.71 -11.18 -24.79
C LEU A 40 3.15 -11.91 -26.02
N LEU A 41 2.20 -11.30 -26.72
CA LEU A 41 1.69 -11.82 -27.99
C LEU A 41 2.77 -11.80 -29.07
N GLU A 42 3.48 -10.68 -29.21
CA GLU A 42 4.57 -10.54 -30.19
C GLU A 42 5.70 -11.55 -29.91
N PHE A 43 6.03 -11.79 -28.65
CA PHE A 43 7.04 -12.80 -28.28
C PHE A 43 6.59 -14.23 -28.61
N LYS A 44 5.32 -14.56 -28.36
CA LYS A 44 4.74 -15.87 -28.73
C LYS A 44 4.72 -16.07 -30.24
N GLU A 45 4.38 -15.03 -31.00
CA GLU A 45 4.33 -15.06 -32.45
C GLU A 45 5.73 -15.21 -33.07
N ASN A 46 6.71 -14.43 -32.61
CA ASN A 46 8.10 -14.55 -33.07
C ASN A 46 8.70 -15.92 -32.74
N ARG A 47 8.34 -16.51 -31.60
CA ARG A 47 8.75 -17.87 -31.22
C ARG A 47 8.15 -18.93 -32.14
N LYS A 48 6.89 -18.77 -32.57
CA LYS A 48 6.23 -19.68 -33.52
C LYS A 48 6.78 -19.55 -34.94
N THR A 49 7.12 -18.34 -35.36
CA THR A 49 7.57 -18.04 -36.73
C THR A 49 9.08 -18.18 -36.93
N GLY A 50 9.86 -18.43 -35.87
CA GLY A 50 11.32 -18.52 -35.93
C GLY A 50 12.01 -17.18 -36.26
N LYS A 51 11.27 -16.05 -36.24
CA LYS A 51 11.82 -14.75 -36.57
C LYS A 51 12.79 -14.27 -35.47
N PRO A 52 13.98 -13.76 -35.83
CA PRO A 52 14.93 -13.26 -34.85
C PRO A 52 14.36 -12.03 -34.14
N ILE A 53 14.21 -12.11 -32.82
CA ILE A 53 13.77 -10.98 -31.99
C ILE A 53 14.90 -9.96 -31.88
N PRO A 54 14.67 -8.67 -32.17
CA PRO A 54 15.70 -7.63 -32.05
C PRO A 54 16.25 -7.55 -30.62
N ARG A 55 17.56 -7.31 -30.50
CA ARG A 55 18.28 -7.33 -29.20
C ARG A 55 17.62 -6.43 -28.15
N PHE A 56 17.17 -5.24 -28.54
CA PHE A 56 16.50 -4.30 -27.65
C PHE A 56 15.22 -4.87 -27.00
N LYS A 57 14.34 -5.54 -27.77
CA LYS A 57 13.10 -6.14 -27.23
C LYS A 57 13.40 -7.27 -26.25
N ARG A 58 14.47 -8.03 -26.48
CA ARG A 58 14.92 -9.08 -25.56
C ARG A 58 15.38 -8.51 -24.22
N VAL A 59 16.11 -7.39 -24.26
CA VAL A 59 16.53 -6.66 -23.05
C VAL A 59 15.30 -6.11 -22.31
N LEU A 60 14.39 -5.46 -23.02
CA LEU A 60 13.15 -4.92 -22.44
C LEU A 60 12.34 -6.03 -21.74
N TRP A 61 12.21 -7.20 -22.36
CA TRP A 61 11.48 -8.34 -21.77
C TRP A 61 12.18 -8.89 -20.52
N LYS A 62 13.51 -9.03 -20.53
CA LYS A 62 14.27 -9.42 -19.33
C LYS A 62 14.11 -8.39 -18.22
N LEU A 63 14.14 -7.11 -18.57
CA LEU A 63 13.95 -6.02 -17.63
C LEU A 63 12.55 -6.05 -17.01
N VAL A 64 11.50 -6.29 -17.81
CA VAL A 64 10.12 -6.46 -17.33
C VAL A 64 10.02 -7.58 -16.31
N ILE A 65 10.58 -8.76 -16.59
CA ILE A 65 10.54 -9.91 -15.67
C ILE A 65 11.35 -9.65 -14.41
N TYR A 66 12.54 -9.06 -14.55
CA TYR A 66 13.38 -8.72 -13.41
C TYR A 66 12.67 -7.71 -12.51
N TYR A 67 12.08 -6.67 -13.10
CA TYR A 67 11.36 -5.64 -12.38
C TYR A 67 10.09 -6.17 -11.70
N ASP A 68 9.34 -7.05 -12.35
CA ASP A 68 8.15 -7.70 -11.76
C ASP A 68 8.49 -8.47 -10.47
N ARG A 69 9.72 -9.01 -10.37
CA ARG A 69 10.17 -9.81 -9.21
C ARG A 69 10.93 -9.00 -8.16
N HIS A 70 11.72 -8.01 -8.60
CA HIS A 70 12.71 -7.31 -7.79
C HIS A 70 12.63 -5.78 -7.86
N GLY A 71 11.67 -5.20 -8.60
CA GLY A 71 11.58 -3.76 -8.88
C GLY A 71 11.67 -2.91 -7.62
N VAL A 72 10.80 -3.19 -6.65
CA VAL A 72 10.74 -2.55 -5.33
C VAL A 72 12.08 -2.53 -4.61
N LEU A 73 12.74 -3.68 -4.51
CA LEU A 73 14.01 -3.79 -3.80
C LEU A 73 15.12 -3.05 -4.57
N THR A 74 15.11 -3.16 -5.91
CA THR A 74 16.16 -2.60 -6.77
C THR A 74 16.11 -1.08 -6.74
N VAL A 75 14.93 -0.49 -6.88
CA VAL A 75 14.69 0.95 -6.83
C VAL A 75 15.20 1.54 -5.52
N ASN A 76 14.78 0.96 -4.39
CA ASN A 76 15.19 1.44 -3.07
C ASN A 76 16.68 1.22 -2.80
N THR A 77 17.25 0.11 -3.29
CA THR A 77 18.70 -0.13 -3.16
C THR A 77 19.50 0.88 -3.97
N ILE A 78 19.08 1.19 -5.21
CA ILE A 78 19.75 2.20 -6.05
C ILE A 78 19.67 3.56 -5.38
N LEU A 79 18.49 3.96 -4.92
CA LEU A 79 18.28 5.25 -4.30
C LEU A 79 19.10 5.40 -3.01
N LEU A 80 19.14 4.35 -2.21
CA LEU A 80 20.00 4.26 -1.04
C LEU A 80 21.49 4.40 -1.39
N ILE A 81 21.96 3.70 -2.44
CA ILE A 81 23.35 3.80 -2.89
C ILE A 81 23.67 5.22 -3.35
N ILE A 82 22.74 5.88 -4.04
CA ILE A 82 22.90 7.27 -4.46
C ILE A 82 23.04 8.17 -3.23
N LEU A 83 22.15 8.03 -2.23
CA LEU A 83 22.19 8.80 -0.99
C LEU A 83 23.46 8.55 -0.18
N LEU A 84 23.90 7.29 -0.11
CA LEU A 84 25.15 6.94 0.56
C LEU A 84 26.35 7.54 -0.20
N GLY A 85 26.33 7.48 -1.53
CA GLY A 85 27.38 8.03 -2.38
C GLY A 85 27.48 9.54 -2.28
N THR A 86 26.35 10.26 -2.29
CA THR A 86 26.34 11.71 -2.10
C THR A 86 26.83 12.07 -0.70
N SER A 87 26.41 11.34 0.34
CA SER A 87 26.85 11.55 1.72
C SER A 87 28.34 11.24 1.95
N LEU A 88 28.93 10.32 1.18
CA LEU A 88 30.37 10.04 1.25
C LEU A 88 31.19 11.08 0.50
N SER A 89 30.68 11.56 -0.65
CA SER A 89 31.41 12.49 -1.51
C SER A 89 31.62 13.87 -0.89
N SER A 90 30.77 14.24 0.07
CA SER A 90 30.85 15.50 0.81
C SER A 90 31.97 15.57 1.84
N GLY A 91 32.60 14.45 2.20
CA GLY A 91 33.79 14.40 3.07
C GLY A 91 33.59 14.89 4.51
N ALA A 92 32.38 15.24 4.92
CA ALA A 92 32.11 15.95 6.17
C ALA A 92 31.17 15.19 7.12
N VAL A 93 30.90 13.92 6.84
CA VAL A 93 30.06 13.06 7.68
C VAL A 93 30.89 12.38 8.75
N GLY A 94 30.52 12.58 10.02
CA GLY A 94 31.18 11.93 11.15
C GLY A 94 30.95 10.42 11.15
N SER A 95 31.83 9.64 11.80
CA SER A 95 31.65 8.18 11.93
C SER A 95 30.33 7.79 12.61
N GLY A 96 29.85 8.62 13.54
CA GLY A 96 28.54 8.43 14.19
C GLY A 96 27.35 8.62 13.24
N GLU A 97 27.43 9.58 12.32
CA GLU A 97 26.39 9.84 11.32
C GLU A 97 26.36 8.74 10.25
N LEU A 98 27.52 8.23 9.85
CA LEU A 98 27.62 7.05 8.98
C LEU A 98 26.99 5.82 9.64
N LEU A 99 27.21 5.60 10.94
CA LEU A 99 26.59 4.51 11.68
C LEU A 99 25.07 4.72 11.78
N ALA A 100 24.61 5.93 12.08
CA ALA A 100 23.19 6.25 12.11
C ALA A 100 22.52 6.02 10.75
N LEU A 101 23.15 6.47 9.66
CA LEU A 101 22.70 6.25 8.30
C LEU A 101 22.64 4.75 7.97
N ALA A 102 23.65 3.98 8.34
CA ALA A 102 23.68 2.53 8.15
C ALA A 102 22.56 1.83 8.95
N CYS A 103 22.37 2.20 10.21
CA CYS A 103 21.28 1.67 11.05
C CYS A 103 19.90 2.02 10.47
N PHE A 104 19.70 3.28 10.04
CA PHE A 104 18.47 3.72 9.40
C PHE A 104 18.23 2.93 8.11
N THR A 105 19.27 2.72 7.33
CA THR A 105 19.25 1.95 6.09
C THR A 105 18.85 0.49 6.32
N VAL A 106 19.44 -0.17 7.31
CA VAL A 106 19.12 -1.56 7.65
C VAL A 106 17.69 -1.66 8.17
N SER A 107 17.28 -0.73 9.04
CA SER A 107 15.90 -0.64 9.53
C SER A 107 14.92 -0.44 8.37
N PHE A 108 15.24 0.48 7.46
CA PHE A 108 14.48 0.76 6.26
C PHE A 108 14.36 -0.47 5.35
N MET A 109 15.46 -1.18 5.10
CA MET A 109 15.44 -2.44 4.34
C MET A 109 14.61 -3.52 5.05
N GLY A 110 14.68 -3.58 6.40
CA GLY A 110 13.87 -4.46 7.22
C GLY A 110 12.38 -4.17 7.12
N ILE A 111 11.99 -2.89 7.22
CA ILE A 111 10.61 -2.42 7.03
C ILE A 111 10.15 -2.71 5.60
N MET A 112 10.98 -2.42 4.59
CA MET A 112 10.68 -2.72 3.20
C MET A 112 10.46 -4.21 2.95
N TYR A 113 11.33 -5.05 3.50
CA TYR A 113 11.20 -6.49 3.40
C TYR A 113 9.96 -6.98 4.14
N PHE A 114 9.67 -6.42 5.32
CA PHE A 114 8.48 -6.74 6.10
C PHE A 114 7.21 -6.33 5.35
N THR A 115 7.12 -5.09 4.87
CA THR A 115 6.03 -4.57 4.03
C THR A 115 5.89 -5.44 2.80
N LYS A 116 6.97 -5.68 2.04
CA LYS A 116 6.95 -6.59 0.90
C LYS A 116 6.47 -7.98 1.31
N ARG A 117 6.88 -8.53 2.45
CA ARG A 117 6.42 -9.85 2.92
C ARG A 117 4.96 -9.83 3.37
N LEU A 118 4.49 -8.71 3.92
CA LEU A 118 3.10 -8.48 4.27
C LEU A 118 2.26 -8.43 2.99
N PHE A 119 2.78 -7.83 1.92
CA PHE A 119 2.15 -7.72 0.59
C PHE A 119 2.29 -8.93 -0.33
N VAL A 120 3.44 -9.59 -0.34
CA VAL A 120 3.71 -10.85 -1.05
C VAL A 120 3.03 -12.00 -0.31
N GLY A 121 2.97 -11.94 1.02
CA GLY A 121 2.07 -12.79 1.80
C GLY A 121 0.61 -12.40 1.61
N LEU A 122 0.32 -11.19 1.12
CA LEU A 122 -1.00 -10.83 0.64
C LEU A 122 -1.25 -11.37 -0.77
N ASP A 123 -0.31 -11.49 -1.72
CA ASP A 123 -0.38 -12.16 -3.06
C ASP A 123 -1.74 -12.12 -3.83
N HIS A 124 -2.65 -11.23 -3.45
CA HIS A 124 -4.09 -11.35 -3.72
C HIS A 124 -4.61 -10.22 -4.61
N PHE A 125 -3.79 -9.23 -4.96
CA PHE A 125 -4.20 -8.26 -5.96
C PHE A 125 -4.28 -8.95 -7.33
N LYS A 126 -5.51 -9.30 -7.73
CA LYS A 126 -5.79 -9.90 -9.04
C LYS A 126 -5.47 -8.91 -10.15
N ASP A 127 -5.69 -7.61 -9.88
CA ASP A 127 -5.31 -6.53 -10.79
C ASP A 127 -3.89 -6.06 -10.49
N GLY A 128 -2.98 -6.33 -11.42
CA GLY A 128 -1.59 -5.88 -11.34
C GLY A 128 -1.45 -4.36 -11.32
N LEU A 129 -2.44 -3.61 -11.82
CA LEU A 129 -2.41 -2.14 -11.76
C LEU A 129 -2.62 -1.64 -10.32
N VAL A 130 -3.51 -2.28 -9.55
CA VAL A 130 -3.77 -1.89 -8.17
C VAL A 130 -2.59 -2.22 -7.27
N GLY A 131 -1.99 -3.41 -7.43
CA GLY A 131 -0.75 -3.74 -6.72
C GLY A 131 0.35 -2.70 -6.93
N ARG A 132 0.52 -2.23 -8.17
CA ARG A 132 1.51 -1.18 -8.51
C ARG A 132 1.17 0.18 -7.93
N CYS A 133 -0.10 0.59 -7.97
CA CYS A 133 -0.51 1.82 -7.29
C CYS A 133 -0.19 1.77 -5.79
N VAL A 134 -0.41 0.64 -5.15
CA VAL A 134 -0.04 0.42 -3.74
C VAL A 134 1.47 0.53 -3.55
N ASP A 135 2.28 -0.11 -4.39
CA ASP A 135 3.74 -0.01 -4.34
C ASP A 135 4.21 1.45 -4.43
N VAL A 136 3.61 2.26 -5.31
CA VAL A 136 3.91 3.70 -5.43
C VAL A 136 3.53 4.48 -4.18
N VAL A 137 2.36 4.22 -3.59
CA VAL A 137 1.97 4.82 -2.31
C VAL A 137 3.03 4.52 -1.24
N PHE A 138 3.53 3.29 -1.17
CA PHE A 138 4.60 2.95 -0.23
C PHE A 138 5.89 3.69 -0.52
N TYR A 139 6.34 3.77 -1.78
CA TYR A 139 7.55 4.52 -2.10
C TYR A 139 7.44 5.97 -1.62
N LEU A 140 6.33 6.65 -1.93
CA LEU A 140 6.12 8.03 -1.48
C LEU A 140 6.17 8.14 0.05
N ILE A 141 5.42 7.29 0.77
CA ILE A 141 5.45 7.26 2.24
C ILE A 141 6.88 7.10 2.76
N LEU A 142 7.61 6.16 2.19
CA LEU A 142 8.94 5.78 2.65
C LEU A 142 10.01 6.82 2.35
N GLY A 143 9.97 7.46 1.18
CA GLY A 143 10.84 8.58 0.85
C GLY A 143 10.62 9.76 1.79
N HIS A 144 9.35 10.12 2.04
CA HIS A 144 9.02 11.18 2.99
C HIS A 144 9.38 10.82 4.44
N CYS A 145 9.18 9.56 4.87
CA CYS A 145 9.69 9.07 6.15
C CYS A 145 11.23 9.22 6.23
N PHE A 146 11.94 8.76 5.21
CA PHE A 146 13.40 8.83 5.17
C PHE A 146 13.88 10.27 5.35
N VAL A 147 13.32 11.22 4.58
CA VAL A 147 13.75 12.62 4.67
C VAL A 147 13.32 13.28 5.98
N SER A 148 12.11 12.99 6.48
CA SER A 148 11.60 13.61 7.71
C SER A 148 12.35 13.16 8.97
N PHE A 149 12.85 11.92 9.01
CA PHE A 149 13.56 11.36 10.17
C PHE A 149 15.09 11.43 10.05
N SER A 150 15.62 11.82 8.89
CA SER A 150 17.06 11.96 8.68
C SER A 150 17.57 13.27 9.28
N SER A 151 18.20 13.19 10.44
CA SER A 151 18.74 14.36 11.15
C SER A 151 19.86 15.11 10.40
N PHE A 152 20.43 14.50 9.35
CA PHE A 152 21.49 15.06 8.52
C PHE A 152 20.98 15.76 7.25
N ILE A 153 19.67 15.70 6.98
CA ILE A 153 19.03 16.36 5.84
C ILE A 153 18.35 17.62 6.35
N GLU A 154 18.55 18.73 5.65
CA GLU A 154 17.82 19.97 5.94
C GLU A 154 16.31 19.73 5.78
N HIS A 155 15.49 20.32 6.66
CA HIS A 155 14.05 20.14 6.55
C HIS A 155 13.54 20.61 5.19
N PRO A 156 12.81 19.75 4.45
CA PRO A 156 12.27 20.13 3.16
C PRO A 156 11.18 21.17 3.33
N SER A 157 11.02 22.01 2.31
CA SER A 157 9.93 22.95 2.19
C SER A 157 8.59 22.24 2.36
N LEU A 158 7.75 22.89 3.14
CA LEU A 158 6.45 22.36 3.47
C LEU A 158 5.55 22.11 2.26
N PRO A 159 5.47 23.00 1.25
CA PRO A 159 4.60 22.80 0.09
C PRO A 159 4.97 21.55 -0.72
N LEU A 160 6.27 21.30 -0.90
CA LEU A 160 6.75 20.14 -1.65
C LEU A 160 6.39 18.85 -0.91
N THR A 161 6.66 18.81 0.39
CA THR A 161 6.35 17.65 1.24
C THR A 161 4.85 17.37 1.29
N LEU A 162 4.03 18.40 1.50
CA LEU A 162 2.58 18.25 1.50
C LEU A 162 2.04 17.85 0.12
N GLY A 163 2.63 18.35 -0.96
CA GLY A 163 2.25 18.00 -2.33
C GLY A 163 2.47 16.50 -2.62
N GLY A 164 3.65 15.97 -2.29
CA GLY A 164 3.97 14.55 -2.43
C GLY A 164 3.09 13.65 -1.57
N LEU A 165 2.86 14.02 -0.31
CA LEU A 165 1.97 13.29 0.60
C LEU A 165 0.49 13.35 0.17
N LEU A 166 0.01 14.48 -0.35
CA LEU A 166 -1.34 14.58 -0.92
C LEU A 166 -1.51 13.70 -2.16
N ALA A 167 -0.48 13.63 -3.02
CA ALA A 167 -0.49 12.72 -4.15
C ALA A 167 -0.54 11.24 -3.70
N ALA A 168 0.24 10.88 -2.67
CA ALA A 168 0.18 9.55 -2.06
C ALA A 168 -1.21 9.25 -1.48
N LEU A 169 -1.82 10.22 -0.79
CA LEU A 169 -3.16 10.09 -0.21
C LEU A 169 -4.22 9.89 -1.31
N ALA A 170 -4.17 10.68 -2.38
CA ALA A 170 -5.07 10.56 -3.52
C ALA A 170 -4.94 9.18 -4.20
N LEU A 171 -3.71 8.69 -4.42
CA LEU A 171 -3.46 7.34 -4.94
C LEU A 171 -4.03 6.26 -4.01
N CYS A 172 -3.90 6.42 -2.70
CA CYS A 172 -4.46 5.50 -1.72
C CYS A 172 -6.00 5.46 -1.82
N PHE A 173 -6.66 6.62 -1.95
CA PHE A 173 -8.10 6.69 -2.17
C PHE A 173 -8.54 6.07 -3.49
N LEU A 174 -7.79 6.27 -4.58
CA LEU A 174 -8.08 5.62 -5.86
C LEU A 174 -8.03 4.09 -5.74
N VAL A 175 -7.07 3.56 -4.98
CA VAL A 175 -6.98 2.12 -4.69
C VAL A 175 -8.18 1.64 -3.86
N MET A 176 -8.54 2.37 -2.80
CA MET A 176 -9.69 2.02 -1.96
C MET A 176 -11.02 2.04 -2.72
N VAL A 177 -11.26 3.05 -3.56
CA VAL A 177 -12.47 3.12 -4.41
C VAL A 177 -12.55 1.94 -5.34
N ARG A 178 -11.43 1.57 -5.99
CA ARG A 178 -11.40 0.39 -6.86
C ARG A 178 -11.64 -0.90 -6.10
N ALA A 179 -11.12 -1.02 -4.88
CA ALA A 179 -11.39 -2.15 -4.01
C ALA A 179 -12.88 -2.28 -3.66
N ILE A 180 -13.60 -1.18 -3.51
CA ILE A 180 -15.05 -1.18 -3.25
C ILE A 180 -15.85 -1.54 -4.51
N ILE A 181 -15.53 -0.90 -5.65
CA ILE A 181 -16.24 -1.13 -6.91
C ILE A 181 -16.10 -2.59 -7.36
N ASN A 182 -14.92 -3.17 -7.16
CA ASN A 182 -14.65 -4.54 -7.53
C ASN A 182 -13.83 -5.23 -6.43
N PRO A 183 -14.48 -5.85 -5.42
CA PRO A 183 -13.78 -6.53 -4.34
C PRO A 183 -12.93 -7.71 -4.82
N MET A 184 -13.23 -8.26 -6.00
CA MET A 184 -12.43 -9.32 -6.63
C MET A 184 -11.05 -8.83 -7.09
N VAL A 185 -10.80 -7.52 -7.07
CA VAL A 185 -9.46 -6.96 -7.27
C VAL A 185 -8.54 -7.32 -6.11
N LEU A 186 -9.08 -7.44 -4.89
CA LEU A 186 -8.34 -7.74 -3.67
C LEU A 186 -8.19 -9.24 -3.38
N VAL A 187 -8.83 -10.12 -4.17
CA VAL A 187 -8.86 -11.56 -3.92
C VAL A 187 -8.42 -12.31 -5.17
N ARG A 188 -7.38 -13.14 -5.03
CA ARG A 188 -7.02 -14.11 -6.08
C ARG A 188 -7.87 -15.36 -5.88
N PRO A 189 -8.54 -15.88 -6.93
CA PRO A 189 -9.28 -17.13 -6.82
C PRO A 189 -8.29 -18.27 -6.53
N SER A 190 -8.24 -18.71 -5.28
CA SER A 190 -7.51 -19.91 -4.88
C SER A 190 -8.26 -21.11 -5.44
N ARG A 191 -7.54 -21.99 -6.14
CA ARG A 191 -8.12 -23.23 -6.64
C ARG A 191 -8.52 -24.12 -5.44
N PHE A 192 -9.83 -24.34 -5.35
CA PHE A 192 -10.52 -25.49 -4.78
C PHE A 192 -11.22 -25.43 -3.42
N LYS A 193 -10.75 -24.85 -2.30
CA LYS A 193 -11.57 -24.86 -1.06
C LYS A 193 -11.30 -23.66 -0.13
N LYS A 194 -12.38 -22.98 0.27
CA LYS A 194 -12.56 -21.96 1.34
C LYS A 194 -12.83 -20.50 0.87
N LYS A 195 -14.07 -20.22 0.44
CA LYS A 195 -14.63 -18.87 0.20
C LYS A 195 -14.60 -17.97 1.46
N LYS A 196 -14.71 -18.52 2.68
CA LYS A 196 -14.53 -17.76 3.95
C LYS A 196 -13.17 -17.07 4.10
N LYS A 197 -12.14 -17.48 3.35
CA LYS A 197 -10.84 -16.79 3.33
C LYS A 197 -10.86 -15.51 2.51
N ASP A 198 -11.82 -15.33 1.61
CA ASP A 198 -11.86 -14.22 0.67
C ASP A 198 -12.31 -12.91 1.36
N ALA A 199 -13.35 -12.98 2.20
CA ALA A 199 -13.80 -11.84 3.00
C ALA A 199 -12.72 -11.33 3.98
N LEU A 200 -12.02 -12.26 4.65
CA LEU A 200 -10.91 -11.91 5.54
C LEU A 200 -9.73 -11.30 4.76
N GLY A 201 -9.49 -11.76 3.53
CA GLY A 201 -8.49 -11.17 2.62
C GLY A 201 -8.81 -9.72 2.27
N ILE A 202 -10.07 -9.42 1.93
CA ILE A 202 -10.56 -8.06 1.66
C ILE A 202 -10.37 -7.17 2.89
N LEU A 203 -10.82 -7.64 4.06
CA LEU A 203 -10.72 -6.89 5.31
C LEU A 203 -9.25 -6.59 5.67
N LYS A 204 -8.36 -7.57 5.50
CA LYS A 204 -6.93 -7.40 5.71
C LYS A 204 -6.34 -6.38 4.73
N GLY A 205 -6.69 -6.46 3.45
CA GLY A 205 -6.24 -5.50 2.44
C GLY A 205 -6.67 -4.07 2.76
N MET A 206 -7.94 -3.88 3.14
CA MET A 206 -8.48 -2.58 3.53
C MET A 206 -7.86 -2.06 4.83
N GLY A 207 -7.63 -2.92 5.82
CA GLY A 207 -6.93 -2.56 7.05
C GLY A 207 -5.52 -2.05 6.79
N VAL A 208 -4.78 -2.66 5.86
CA VAL A 208 -3.45 -2.19 5.48
C VAL A 208 -3.52 -0.82 4.78
N LEU A 209 -4.47 -0.60 3.87
CA LEU A 209 -4.68 0.70 3.24
C LEU A 209 -5.03 1.79 4.26
N MET A 210 -5.84 1.47 5.26
CA MET A 210 -6.17 2.38 6.37
C MET A 210 -4.93 2.78 7.16
N VAL A 211 -4.04 1.84 7.47
CA VAL A 211 -2.75 2.13 8.13
C VAL A 211 -1.88 3.04 7.25
N CYS A 212 -1.87 2.84 5.92
CA CYS A 212 -1.17 3.73 5.00
C CYS A 212 -1.72 5.17 5.05
N VAL A 213 -3.05 5.34 5.03
CA VAL A 213 -3.69 6.66 5.14
C VAL A 213 -3.29 7.34 6.44
N LEU A 214 -3.38 6.64 7.58
CA LEU A 214 -2.99 7.19 8.88
C LEU A 214 -1.51 7.57 8.90
N THR A 215 -0.65 6.76 8.29
CA THR A 215 0.79 7.06 8.19
C THR A 215 1.04 8.31 7.34
N ILE A 216 0.36 8.46 6.21
CA ILE A 216 0.47 9.66 5.35
C ILE A 216 0.02 10.90 6.12
N LEU A 217 -1.13 10.84 6.79
CA LEU A 217 -1.65 11.96 7.59
C LEU A 217 -0.73 12.31 8.76
N TYR A 218 -0.16 11.30 9.43
CA TYR A 218 0.84 11.51 10.47
C TYR A 218 2.07 12.24 9.94
N LEU A 219 2.60 11.82 8.79
CA LEU A 219 3.72 12.51 8.15
C LEU A 219 3.38 13.96 7.81
N MET A 220 2.16 14.26 7.34
CA MET A 220 1.74 15.63 7.07
C MET A 220 1.77 16.50 8.35
N VAL A 221 1.25 15.97 9.47
CA VAL A 221 1.28 16.66 10.78
C VAL A 221 2.72 16.84 11.28
N PHE A 222 3.50 15.77 11.21
CA PHE A 222 4.90 15.77 11.63
C PHE A 222 5.74 16.75 10.82
N SER A 223 5.56 16.82 9.49
CA SER A 223 6.27 17.78 8.64
C SER A 223 5.93 19.23 8.97
N CYS A 224 4.67 19.53 9.31
CA CYS A 224 4.27 20.84 9.85
C CYS A 224 5.03 21.16 11.14
N TRP A 225 4.92 20.31 12.15
CA TRP A 225 5.55 20.53 13.44
C TRP A 225 7.08 20.64 13.35
N SER A 226 7.72 19.77 12.56
CA SER A 226 9.17 19.75 12.38
C SER A 226 9.70 20.99 11.69
N ASN A 227 8.93 21.62 10.80
CA ASN A 227 9.33 22.87 10.15
C ASN A 227 9.14 24.09 11.08
N ASN A 228 8.00 24.16 11.76
CA ASN A 228 7.74 25.18 12.75
C ASN A 228 6.83 24.61 13.87
N PRO A 229 7.36 24.40 15.09
CA PRO A 229 6.57 23.88 16.21
C PRO A 229 5.33 24.73 16.53
N GLY A 230 5.38 26.03 16.21
CA GLY A 230 4.26 26.97 16.40
C GLY A 230 3.05 26.71 15.51
N TYR A 231 3.12 25.77 14.56
CA TYR A 231 1.94 25.34 13.79
C TYR A 231 0.88 24.63 14.65
N TYR A 232 1.28 24.07 15.79
CA TYR A 232 0.39 23.41 16.75
C TYR A 232 0.62 24.01 18.13
N ILE A 233 -0.48 24.36 18.81
CA ILE A 233 -0.42 24.92 20.16
C ILE A 233 -1.22 24.04 21.11
N SER A 234 -0.62 23.73 22.27
CA SER A 234 -1.32 23.10 23.38
C SER A 234 -2.04 24.17 24.20
N THR A 235 -3.31 23.95 24.52
CA THR A 235 -4.07 24.85 25.41
C THR A 235 -3.54 24.86 26.84
N SER A 236 -2.82 23.81 27.25
CA SER A 236 -2.14 23.70 28.54
C SER A 236 -0.84 24.50 28.63
N GLY A 237 -0.34 25.01 27.49
CA GLY A 237 0.95 25.68 27.39
C GLY A 237 2.17 24.75 27.46
N GLN A 238 1.98 23.44 27.56
CA GLN A 238 3.08 22.46 27.53
C GLN A 238 3.68 22.35 26.11
N PRO A 239 4.99 22.08 26.01
CA PRO A 239 5.60 21.76 24.72
C PRO A 239 4.98 20.48 24.16
N ILE A 240 4.79 20.46 22.84
CA ILE A 240 4.20 19.32 22.11
C ILE A 240 5.32 18.41 21.65
N ASP A 241 5.25 17.15 22.03
CA ASP A 241 6.18 16.10 21.60
C ASP A 241 5.61 15.31 20.40
N ALA A 242 6.44 14.48 19.76
CA ALA A 242 6.02 13.67 18.61
C ALA A 242 4.87 12.70 18.94
N LEU A 243 4.77 12.22 20.18
CA LEU A 243 3.66 11.35 20.62
C LEU A 243 2.35 12.12 20.73
N ASP A 244 2.40 13.40 21.11
CA ASP A 244 1.22 14.27 21.15
C ASP A 244 0.66 14.50 19.75
N LEU A 245 1.52 14.49 18.72
CA LEU A 245 1.07 14.56 17.32
C LEU A 245 0.33 13.29 16.87
N ILE A 246 0.74 12.11 17.36
CA ILE A 246 0.01 10.85 17.12
C ILE A 246 -1.35 10.93 17.80
N TYR A 247 -1.40 11.39 19.05
CA TYR A 247 -2.64 11.60 19.77
C TYR A 247 -3.56 12.59 19.04
N TYR A 248 -3.03 13.75 18.63
CA TYR A 248 -3.74 14.74 17.84
C TYR A 248 -4.32 14.14 16.56
N LEU A 249 -3.52 13.35 15.82
CA LEU A 249 -3.98 12.67 14.61
C LEU A 249 -5.17 11.76 14.90
N PHE A 250 -5.11 10.92 15.94
CA PHE A 250 -6.22 10.03 16.28
C PHE A 250 -7.48 10.80 16.65
N VAL A 251 -7.38 11.84 17.47
CA VAL A 251 -8.52 12.67 17.90
C VAL A 251 -9.14 13.43 16.74
N ALA A 252 -8.32 13.94 15.82
CA ALA A 252 -8.78 14.64 14.62
C ALA A 252 -9.38 13.67 13.60
N PHE A 253 -8.74 12.51 13.38
CA PHE A 253 -9.22 11.48 12.45
C PHE A 253 -10.51 10.81 12.94
N SER A 254 -10.67 10.62 14.25
CA SER A 254 -11.92 10.10 14.82
C SER A 254 -13.04 11.15 14.89
N THR A 255 -12.77 12.38 14.40
CA THR A 255 -13.67 13.55 14.45
C THR A 255 -14.19 13.93 15.83
N ILE A 256 -13.50 13.49 16.90
CA ILE A 256 -13.85 13.82 18.30
C ILE A 256 -13.48 15.28 18.59
N GLY A 257 -12.24 15.66 18.25
CA GLY A 257 -11.78 17.05 18.34
C GLY A 257 -11.82 17.66 19.75
N PHE A 258 -11.08 17.09 20.72
CA PHE A 258 -11.02 17.62 22.10
C PHE A 258 -10.56 19.09 22.20
N GLY A 259 -9.80 19.58 21.22
CA GLY A 259 -9.40 20.99 21.13
C GLY A 259 -8.26 21.38 22.08
N ASP A 260 -7.59 20.40 22.67
CA ASP A 260 -6.40 20.56 23.51
C ASP A 260 -5.13 20.83 22.70
N ILE A 261 -5.02 20.28 21.49
CA ILE A 261 -4.00 20.62 20.50
C ILE A 261 -4.69 21.23 19.28
N VAL A 262 -4.34 22.48 18.98
CA VAL A 262 -5.02 23.27 17.93
C VAL A 262 -4.05 23.64 16.81
N PRO A 263 -4.40 23.38 15.53
CA PRO A 263 -3.64 23.86 14.40
C PRO A 263 -3.85 25.38 14.22
N VAL A 264 -2.76 26.14 14.25
CA VAL A 264 -2.79 27.61 14.13
C VAL A 264 -2.01 28.09 12.93
N ARG A 265 -2.31 29.32 12.50
CA ARG A 265 -1.51 30.00 11.47
C ARG A 265 -0.20 30.46 12.12
N ALA A 266 0.93 29.94 11.62
CA ALA A 266 2.26 30.40 11.98
C ALA A 266 2.86 31.15 10.78
N ASP A 267 3.55 32.27 11.04
CA ASP A 267 4.21 33.10 10.02
C ASP A 267 3.32 33.53 8.85
N GLY A 268 2.02 33.74 9.12
CA GLY A 268 1.04 34.09 8.08
C GLY A 268 0.55 32.90 7.22
N LEU A 269 1.14 31.72 7.37
CA LEU A 269 0.88 30.53 6.56
C LEU A 269 -0.14 29.59 7.24
N PHE A 270 -1.07 29.03 6.47
CA PHE A 270 -2.21 28.26 7.00
C PHE A 270 -2.07 26.73 6.88
N TYR A 271 -0.85 26.22 6.68
CA TYR A 271 -0.63 24.82 6.34
C TYR A 271 -1.16 23.82 7.38
N SER A 272 -0.97 24.06 8.68
CA SER A 272 -1.49 23.17 9.74
C SER A 272 -3.02 23.04 9.70
N ARG A 273 -3.74 24.12 9.36
CA ARG A 273 -5.20 24.12 9.18
C ARG A 273 -5.60 23.36 7.92
N LEU A 274 -4.82 23.50 6.84
CA LEU A 274 -5.03 22.72 5.62
C LEU A 274 -4.87 21.22 5.92
N VAL A 275 -3.83 20.82 6.66
CA VAL A 275 -3.62 19.43 7.09
C VAL A 275 -4.81 18.94 7.93
N ALA A 276 -5.31 19.74 8.87
CA ALA A 276 -6.48 19.38 9.67
C ALA A 276 -7.74 19.16 8.82
N ILE A 277 -7.98 20.01 7.82
CA ILE A 277 -9.08 19.83 6.84
C ILE A 277 -8.87 18.54 6.04
N THR A 278 -7.63 18.28 5.60
CA THR A 278 -7.31 17.03 4.89
C THR A 278 -7.57 15.81 5.76
N ILE A 279 -7.20 15.82 7.05
CA ILE A 279 -7.50 14.75 8.01
C ILE A 279 -9.01 14.52 8.12
N ALA A 280 -9.80 15.59 8.26
CA ALA A 280 -11.26 15.49 8.36
C ALA A 280 -11.87 14.85 7.11
N ILE A 281 -11.50 15.32 5.91
CA ILE A 281 -11.99 14.75 4.64
C ILE A 281 -11.54 13.29 4.50
N ALA A 282 -10.27 13.01 4.80
CA ALA A 282 -9.71 11.67 4.73
C ALA A 282 -10.39 10.70 5.68
N SER A 283 -10.77 11.13 6.88
CA SER A 283 -11.45 10.30 7.88
C SER A 283 -12.83 9.85 7.40
N ILE A 284 -13.64 10.78 6.88
CA ILE A 284 -14.98 10.48 6.36
C ILE A 284 -14.87 9.49 5.21
N PHE A 285 -13.95 9.75 4.27
CA PHE A 285 -13.76 8.91 3.10
C PHE A 285 -13.25 7.51 3.47
N THR A 286 -12.23 7.42 4.33
CA THR A 286 -11.65 6.13 4.75
C THR A 286 -12.66 5.31 5.54
N THR A 287 -13.42 5.94 6.42
CA THR A 287 -14.47 5.26 7.21
C THR A 287 -15.59 4.74 6.30
N ALA A 288 -16.06 5.55 5.34
CA ALA A 288 -17.05 5.12 4.37
C ALA A 288 -16.54 3.93 3.53
N CYS A 289 -15.29 3.98 3.09
CA CYS A 289 -14.66 2.90 2.34
C CYS A 289 -14.51 1.62 3.16
N PHE A 290 -14.09 1.76 4.42
CA PHE A 290 -13.89 0.63 5.33
C PHE A 290 -15.22 -0.04 5.66
N VAL A 291 -16.23 0.72 6.09
CA VAL A 291 -17.57 0.19 6.38
C VAL A 291 -18.17 -0.45 5.13
N GLY A 292 -18.06 0.19 3.97
CA GLY A 292 -18.51 -0.38 2.69
C GLY A 292 -17.87 -1.73 2.39
N SER A 293 -16.55 -1.87 2.64
CA SER A 293 -15.84 -3.14 2.45
C SER A 293 -16.25 -4.23 3.45
N VAL A 294 -16.50 -3.86 4.72
CA VAL A 294 -16.96 -4.79 5.76
C VAL A 294 -18.35 -5.30 5.44
N VAL A 295 -19.26 -4.41 5.06
CA VAL A 295 -20.64 -4.76 4.69
C VAL A 295 -20.65 -5.66 3.45
N ALA A 296 -19.87 -5.33 2.42
CA ALA A 296 -19.75 -6.16 1.22
C ALA A 296 -19.16 -7.54 1.53
N GLY A 297 -18.18 -7.62 2.43
CA GLY A 297 -17.62 -8.89 2.89
C GLY A 297 -18.64 -9.75 3.65
N ALA A 298 -19.43 -9.13 4.52
CA ALA A 298 -20.46 -9.80 5.30
C ALA A 298 -21.64 -10.28 4.43
N SER A 299 -22.12 -9.46 3.50
CA SER A 299 -23.23 -9.82 2.60
C SER A 299 -22.88 -11.01 1.70
N ASN A 300 -21.65 -11.04 1.18
CA ASN A 300 -21.20 -12.15 0.35
C ASN A 300 -21.06 -13.45 1.15
N SER A 301 -20.62 -13.35 2.42
CA SER A 301 -20.52 -14.51 3.31
C SER A 301 -21.88 -15.12 3.63
N ALA A 302 -22.91 -14.28 3.81
CA ALA A 302 -24.27 -14.73 4.11
C ALA A 302 -24.95 -15.40 2.90
N ALA A 303 -24.72 -14.90 1.68
CA ALA A 303 -25.24 -15.53 0.47
C ALA A 303 -24.60 -16.90 0.21
N ASP A 304 -23.29 -17.03 0.44
CA ASP A 304 -22.57 -18.29 0.26
C ASP A 304 -23.02 -19.39 1.24
N ASP A 305 -23.31 -19.06 2.50
CA ASP A 305 -23.79 -20.03 3.48
C ASP A 305 -25.17 -20.60 3.06
N MET A 306 -25.98 -19.89 2.25
CA MET A 306 -27.23 -20.43 1.69
C MET A 306 -27.00 -21.37 0.50
N ASP A 307 -26.03 -21.06 -0.36
CA ASP A 307 -25.70 -21.90 -1.51
C ASP A 307 -25.10 -23.25 -1.05
N ASP A 308 -24.21 -23.25 -0.06
CA ASP A 308 -23.59 -24.49 0.46
C ASP A 308 -24.65 -25.41 1.12
N VAL A 309 -25.65 -24.85 1.81
CA VAL A 309 -26.78 -25.62 2.37
C VAL A 309 -27.61 -26.24 1.25
N SER A 310 -27.89 -25.50 0.18
CA SER A 310 -28.68 -26.02 -0.94
C SER A 310 -27.98 -27.16 -1.70
N VAL A 311 -26.65 -27.13 -1.79
CA VAL A 311 -25.85 -28.19 -2.41
C VAL A 311 -25.78 -29.41 -1.50
N GLN A 312 -25.61 -29.23 -0.19
CA GLN A 312 -25.66 -30.35 0.77
C GLN A 312 -27.04 -31.02 0.81
N GLU A 313 -28.12 -30.23 0.79
CA GLU A 313 -29.48 -30.76 0.73
C GLU A 313 -29.74 -31.52 -0.58
N ALA A 314 -29.17 -31.07 -1.70
CA ALA A 314 -29.27 -31.77 -2.99
C ALA A 314 -28.45 -33.08 -3.01
N GLU A 315 -27.22 -33.08 -2.49
CA GLU A 315 -26.39 -34.29 -2.37
C GLU A 315 -27.03 -35.31 -1.40
N GLU A 316 -27.55 -34.87 -0.25
CA GLU A 316 -28.27 -35.75 0.68
C GLU A 316 -29.57 -36.32 0.08
N ALA A 317 -30.27 -35.53 -0.77
CA ALA A 317 -31.46 -36.00 -1.46
C ALA A 317 -31.13 -37.05 -2.54
N GLU A 318 -30.04 -36.88 -3.31
CA GLU A 318 -29.57 -37.89 -4.28
C GLU A 318 -29.14 -39.19 -3.59
N ASP A 319 -28.35 -39.12 -2.52
CA ASP A 319 -27.93 -40.29 -1.74
C ASP A 319 -29.16 -41.06 -1.19
N SER A 320 -30.19 -40.34 -0.73
CA SER A 320 -31.43 -40.95 -0.23
C SER A 320 -32.28 -41.62 -1.33
N LEU A 321 -32.19 -41.15 -2.58
CA LEU A 321 -32.86 -41.75 -3.72
C LEU A 321 -32.13 -43.03 -4.18
N GLU A 322 -30.78 -43.00 -4.24
CA GLU A 322 -29.98 -44.19 -4.55
C GLU A 322 -30.17 -45.31 -3.52
N GLU A 323 -30.25 -44.97 -2.22
CA GLU A 323 -30.52 -45.96 -1.16
C GLU A 323 -31.93 -46.58 -1.28
N ASN A 324 -32.93 -45.81 -1.71
CA ASN A 324 -34.29 -46.31 -1.93
C ASN A 324 -34.40 -47.19 -3.18
N GLU A 325 -33.73 -46.85 -4.27
CA GLU A 325 -33.69 -47.69 -5.48
C GLU A 325 -33.01 -49.03 -5.19
N ALA A 326 -31.86 -49.03 -4.51
CA ALA A 326 -31.16 -50.25 -4.12
C ALA A 326 -32.02 -51.17 -3.23
N ASN A 327 -32.75 -50.59 -2.27
CA ASN A 327 -33.67 -51.36 -1.41
C ASN A 327 -34.88 -51.93 -2.19
N THR A 328 -35.28 -51.29 -3.29
CA THR A 328 -36.40 -51.75 -4.12
C THR A 328 -35.99 -52.94 -4.99
N GLU A 329 -34.81 -52.90 -5.61
CA GLU A 329 -34.24 -54.04 -6.37
C GLU A 329 -34.09 -55.30 -5.50
N ILE A 330 -33.55 -55.16 -4.28
CA ILE A 330 -33.39 -56.28 -3.34
C ILE A 330 -34.76 -56.93 -3.02
N LYS A 331 -35.81 -56.13 -2.87
CA LYS A 331 -37.17 -56.62 -2.61
C LYS A 331 -37.73 -57.42 -3.78
N GLU A 332 -37.47 -57.02 -5.02
CA GLU A 332 -37.95 -57.72 -6.22
C GLU A 332 -37.24 -59.07 -6.43
N GLU A 333 -35.92 -59.12 -6.25
CA GLU A 333 -35.17 -60.39 -6.33
C GLU A 333 -35.63 -61.40 -5.27
N THR A 334 -35.89 -60.94 -4.04
CA THR A 334 -36.39 -61.80 -2.96
C THR A 334 -37.78 -62.37 -3.26
N CYS A 335 -38.59 -61.64 -4.04
CA CYS A 335 -39.95 -62.05 -4.41
C CYS A 335 -39.97 -63.05 -5.59
N GLN A 336 -39.02 -62.94 -6.53
CA GLN A 336 -38.86 -63.91 -7.61
C GLN A 336 -38.31 -65.26 -7.12
N SER A 337 -37.41 -65.25 -6.13
CA SER A 337 -36.83 -66.47 -5.53
C SER A 337 -37.86 -67.35 -4.77
N ARG A 338 -39.02 -66.79 -4.39
CA ARG A 338 -40.08 -67.51 -3.66
C ARG A 338 -41.21 -68.06 -4.54
N LYS A 339 -41.17 -67.87 -5.85
CA LYS A 339 -42.13 -68.46 -6.80
C LYS A 339 -41.60 -69.75 -7.41
#